data_AF-A0A3N5I9J9-F1
#
_entry.id   AF-A0A3N5I9J9-F1
#
_cell.length_a   1.000
_cell.length_b   1.000
_cell.length_c   1.000
_cell.angle_alpha   90.00
_cell.angle_beta   90.00
_cell.angle_gamma   90.00
#
_symmetry.space_group_name_H-M   'P 1'
#
loop_
_entity.id
_entity.type
_entity.pdbx_description
1 polymer ?
#
loop_
_entity_poly.entity_id
_entity_poly.type
_entity_poly.pdbx_seq_one_letter_code
_entity_poly.pdbx_strand_id
1 'polypeptide(L)'
;EEMADHGTEFKARFAVMRERVEAMKAIWTRSRPEYDGDFVKFPPMMTWPKPVQKPHPPVIVGGAFPHGAKRALAYGDGWVPHARRPAYGEVLGLLPQFRVMAAEAGRPLDAVPITVFGVAEDPDLIERYQDAGVARLIFNLPAAKADEVLPILDRCAALMRRVTGAPAPRPE
;
A
#
# COMPACT_ATOMS: atom_id res chain seq x y z
N GLU A 1 17.15 -16.38 -4.93
CA GLU A 1 18.05 -15.90 -6.00
C GLU A 1 18.04 -14.38 -5.97
N GLU A 2 17.00 -13.69 -6.47
CA GLU A 2 16.94 -12.20 -6.47
C GLU A 2 17.35 -11.49 -5.16
N MET A 3 16.80 -11.87 -3.99
CA MET A 3 17.12 -11.18 -2.73
C MET A 3 18.57 -11.37 -2.29
N ALA A 4 19.13 -12.56 -2.52
CA ALA A 4 20.51 -12.87 -2.19
C ALA A 4 21.47 -12.10 -3.12
N ASP A 5 21.10 -11.97 -4.39
CA ASP A 5 21.86 -11.19 -5.38
C ASP A 5 21.91 -9.70 -5.02
N HIS A 6 20.93 -9.22 -4.24
CA HIS A 6 20.87 -7.85 -3.69
C HIS A 6 21.32 -7.76 -2.22
N GLY A 7 22.10 -8.74 -1.75
CA GLY A 7 22.74 -8.74 -0.43
C GLY A 7 21.77 -8.80 0.75
N THR A 8 20.54 -9.30 0.55
CA THR A 8 19.52 -9.39 1.59
C THR A 8 19.19 -10.84 1.93
N GLU A 9 19.59 -11.25 3.13
CA GLU A 9 19.20 -12.54 3.69
C GLU A 9 17.68 -12.65 3.84
N PHE A 10 17.10 -13.73 3.33
CA PHE A 10 15.64 -13.89 3.30
C PHE A 10 15.02 -13.75 4.70
N LYS A 11 15.63 -14.33 5.73
CA LYS A 11 15.13 -14.25 7.11
C LYS A 11 15.14 -12.82 7.67
N ALA A 12 16.09 -11.98 7.26
CA ALA A 12 16.25 -10.61 7.72
C ALA A 12 15.45 -9.58 6.92
N ARG A 13 14.88 -9.96 5.75
CA ARG A 13 14.29 -9.02 4.78
C ARG A 13 13.33 -7.98 5.33
N PHE A 14 12.52 -8.32 6.34
CA PHE A 14 11.56 -7.37 6.92
C PHE A 14 12.19 -6.44 7.96
N ALA A 15 13.25 -6.87 8.64
CA ALA A 15 14.05 -5.99 9.50
C ALA A 15 14.79 -4.97 8.62
N VAL A 16 15.44 -5.45 7.55
CA VAL A 16 16.08 -4.59 6.53
C VAL A 16 15.08 -3.61 5.92
N MET A 17 13.87 -4.07 5.55
CA MET A 17 12.83 -3.21 4.99
C MET A 17 12.38 -2.12 5.98
N ARG A 18 12.16 -2.47 7.25
CA ARG A 18 11.82 -1.49 8.30
C ARG A 18 12.89 -0.39 8.36
N GLU A 19 14.15 -0.77 8.52
CA GLU A 19 15.23 0.21 8.69
C GLU A 19 15.40 1.10 7.47
N ARG A 20 15.26 0.55 6.26
CA ARG A 20 15.28 1.33 5.02
C ARG A 20 14.13 2.35 4.98
N VAL A 21 12.92 1.98 5.41
CA VAL A 21 11.78 2.92 5.47
C VAL A 21 12.06 4.04 6.47
N GLU A 22 12.53 3.71 7.67
CA GLU A 22 12.84 4.69 8.71
C GLU A 22 13.96 5.65 8.28
N ALA A 23 15.05 5.11 7.70
CA ALA A 23 16.15 5.88 7.15
C ALA A 23 15.70 6.83 6.04
N MET A 24 14.86 6.36 5.11
CA MET A 24 14.32 7.21 4.04
C MET A 24 13.42 8.32 4.61
N LYS A 25 12.55 8.01 5.58
CA LYS A 25 11.74 9.04 6.26
C LYS A 25 12.63 10.07 6.96
N ALA A 26 13.72 9.68 7.60
CA ALA A 26 14.70 10.61 8.18
C ALA A 26 15.35 11.49 7.10
N ILE A 27 15.80 10.89 5.99
CA ILE A 27 16.42 11.60 4.86
C ILE A 27 15.47 12.62 4.25
N TRP A 28 14.20 12.27 4.08
CA TRP A 28 13.21 13.14 3.45
C TRP A 28 12.75 14.29 4.36
N THR A 29 12.72 14.08 5.67
CA THR A 29 12.11 15.03 6.62
C THR A 29 13.12 15.92 7.34
N ARG A 30 14.38 15.49 7.47
CA ARG A 30 15.42 16.22 8.22
C ARG A 30 16.41 16.89 7.28
N SER A 31 16.90 18.09 7.63
CA SER A 31 17.94 18.77 6.84
C SER A 31 19.26 18.01 6.87
N ARG A 32 19.68 17.55 8.07
CA ARG A 32 20.88 16.75 8.32
C ARG A 32 20.52 15.40 8.95
N PRO A 33 19.97 14.45 8.17
CA PRO A 33 19.63 13.11 8.67
C PRO A 33 20.86 12.33 9.15
N GLU A 34 20.63 11.47 10.13
CA GLU A 34 21.52 10.39 10.57
C GLU A 34 20.65 9.16 10.85
N TYR A 35 21.23 7.96 10.76
CA TYR A 35 20.55 6.72 11.12
C TYR A 35 21.59 5.69 11.57
N ASP A 36 21.30 5.00 12.67
CA ASP A 36 22.17 3.98 13.25
C ASP A 36 21.32 2.74 13.60
N GLY A 37 21.16 1.86 12.62
CA GLY A 37 20.48 0.57 12.75
C GLY A 37 21.42 -0.60 12.46
N ASP A 38 20.90 -1.82 12.58
CA ASP A 38 21.69 -3.04 12.40
C ASP A 38 22.06 -3.28 10.92
N PHE A 39 21.23 -2.77 9.99
CA PHE A 39 21.37 -2.99 8.55
C PHE A 39 21.57 -1.69 7.76
N VAL A 40 21.11 -0.55 8.27
CA VAL A 40 21.33 0.76 7.67
C VAL A 40 22.09 1.63 8.67
N LYS A 41 23.20 2.23 8.24
CA LYS A 41 23.99 3.12 9.09
C LYS A 41 24.64 4.22 8.27
N PHE A 42 24.42 5.47 8.66
CA PHE A 42 25.13 6.61 8.09
C PHE A 42 25.26 7.75 9.11
N PRO A 43 26.42 8.45 9.13
CA PRO A 43 26.61 9.62 9.97
C PRO A 43 25.78 10.81 9.45
N PRO A 44 25.66 11.90 10.23
CA PRO A 44 24.99 13.12 9.80
C PRO A 44 25.41 13.59 8.39
N MET A 45 24.49 13.51 7.43
CA MET A 45 24.73 13.88 6.04
C MET A 45 23.71 14.88 5.51
N MET A 46 24.04 15.59 4.43
CA MET A 46 23.11 16.51 3.74
C MET A 46 22.64 15.86 2.45
N THR A 47 21.32 15.81 2.22
CA THR A 47 20.74 15.19 1.02
C THR A 47 19.63 16.08 0.46
N TRP A 48 19.76 16.47 -0.81
CA TRP A 48 18.84 17.35 -1.53
C TRP A 48 18.67 16.87 -2.97
N PRO A 49 17.52 17.14 -3.62
CA PRO A 49 16.35 17.87 -3.10
C PRO A 49 15.50 17.04 -2.12
N LYS A 50 14.70 17.72 -1.27
CA LYS A 50 13.68 17.05 -0.46
C LYS A 50 12.41 16.80 -1.28
N PRO A 51 11.59 15.80 -0.92
CA PRO A 51 10.30 15.60 -1.57
C PRO A 51 9.40 16.84 -1.47
N VAL A 52 8.59 17.03 -2.51
CA VAL A 52 7.59 18.09 -2.56
C VAL A 52 6.49 17.82 -1.53
N GLN A 53 6.01 16.58 -1.45
CA GLN A 53 5.01 16.13 -0.48
C GLN A 53 5.54 16.19 0.95
N LYS A 54 4.71 16.72 1.86
CA LYS A 54 5.02 16.83 3.30
C LYS A 54 4.13 15.88 4.13
N PRO A 55 4.66 15.29 5.22
CA PRO A 55 6.07 15.36 5.64
C PRO A 55 7.02 14.61 4.69
N HIS A 56 6.53 13.57 4.03
CA HIS A 56 7.21 12.78 3.00
C HIS A 56 6.17 12.14 2.08
N PRO A 57 6.55 11.56 0.92
CA PRO A 57 5.66 10.71 0.15
C PRO A 57 5.16 9.53 1.01
N PRO A 58 3.89 9.10 0.88
CA PRO A 58 3.35 8.02 1.70
C PRO A 58 4.04 6.68 1.37
N VAL A 59 4.41 5.94 2.41
CA VAL A 59 4.97 4.59 2.29
C VAL A 59 3.85 3.57 2.53
N ILE A 60 3.36 2.98 1.45
CA ILE A 60 2.25 2.02 1.52
C ILE A 60 2.81 0.59 1.62
N VAL A 61 2.46 -0.14 2.69
CA VAL A 61 3.04 -1.45 2.99
C VAL A 61 2.16 -2.56 2.45
N GLY A 62 2.69 -3.37 1.54
CA GLY A 62 2.05 -4.58 1.05
C GLY A 62 2.25 -5.79 1.96
N GLY A 63 1.26 -6.69 1.96
CA GLY A 63 1.41 -8.04 2.52
C GLY A 63 0.18 -8.57 3.23
N ALA A 64 0.17 -9.90 3.41
CA ALA A 64 -0.90 -10.63 4.05
C ALA A 64 -1.10 -10.23 5.52
N PHE A 65 -2.34 -10.34 5.98
CA PHE A 65 -2.66 -10.30 7.40
C PHE A 65 -2.08 -11.54 8.12
N PRO A 66 -1.66 -11.46 9.40
CA PRO A 66 -1.59 -10.24 10.22
C PRO A 66 -0.29 -9.45 10.01
N HIS A 67 0.75 -10.07 9.45
CA HIS A 67 2.10 -9.49 9.49
C HIS A 67 2.27 -8.23 8.62
N GLY A 68 1.63 -8.16 7.46
CA GLY A 68 1.58 -6.97 6.61
C GLY A 68 0.90 -5.80 7.30
N ALA A 69 -0.25 -6.06 7.92
CA ALA A 69 -0.97 -5.09 8.74
C ALA A 69 -0.13 -4.58 9.91
N LYS A 70 0.54 -5.47 10.67
CA LYS A 70 1.45 -5.10 11.76
C LYS A 70 2.55 -4.14 11.28
N ARG A 71 3.16 -4.42 10.13
CA ARG A 71 4.20 -3.56 9.54
C ARG A 71 3.64 -2.20 9.08
N ALA A 72 2.47 -2.20 8.44
CA ALA A 72 1.80 -0.97 8.02
C ALA A 72 1.51 -0.05 9.22
N LEU A 73 1.00 -0.61 10.33
CA LEU A 73 0.74 0.13 11.56
C LEU A 73 2.02 0.61 12.26
N ALA A 74 3.11 -0.17 12.17
CA ALA A 74 4.38 0.17 12.82
C ALA A 74 5.12 1.33 12.14
N TYR A 75 5.19 1.36 10.81
CA TYR A 75 6.00 2.37 10.08
C TYR A 75 5.46 2.78 8.71
N GLY A 76 4.33 2.23 8.29
CA GLY A 76 3.67 2.59 7.04
C GLY A 76 2.69 3.75 7.18
N ASP A 77 2.23 4.21 6.02
CA ASP A 77 1.22 5.27 5.80
C ASP A 77 0.02 4.71 5.00
N GLY A 78 -0.15 3.39 5.01
CA GLY A 78 -1.19 2.65 4.31
C GLY A 78 -0.89 1.14 4.27
N TRP A 79 -1.93 0.33 4.08
CA TRP A 79 -1.82 -1.12 3.99
C TRP A 79 -2.42 -1.65 2.69
N VAL A 80 -1.69 -2.56 2.01
CA VAL A 80 -2.13 -3.21 0.78
C VAL A 80 -2.22 -4.74 0.94
N PRO A 81 -3.39 -5.27 1.32
CA PRO A 81 -3.69 -6.70 1.17
C PRO A 81 -4.01 -7.06 -0.28
N HIS A 82 -4.00 -8.36 -0.57
CA HIS A 82 -4.32 -8.89 -1.90
C HIS A 82 -5.60 -9.74 -1.84
N ALA A 83 -6.62 -9.38 -2.62
CA ALA A 83 -7.95 -10.02 -2.56
C ALA A 83 -7.98 -11.46 -3.09
N ARG A 84 -7.18 -11.76 -4.13
CA ARG A 84 -7.26 -13.05 -4.84
C ARG A 84 -6.26 -14.13 -4.41
N ARG A 85 -5.47 -13.92 -3.35
CA ARG A 85 -4.52 -14.96 -2.90
C ARG A 85 -5.21 -15.84 -1.86
N PRO A 86 -5.54 -17.12 -2.15
CA PRO A 86 -6.32 -17.94 -1.23
C PRO A 86 -5.70 -18.05 0.17
N ALA A 87 -4.37 -18.15 0.23
CA ALA A 87 -3.62 -18.21 1.48
C ALA A 87 -3.70 -16.94 2.35
N TYR A 88 -4.24 -15.82 1.84
CA TYR A 88 -4.32 -14.54 2.55
C TYR A 88 -5.67 -14.32 3.23
N GLY A 89 -6.65 -15.21 3.00
CA GLY A 89 -8.01 -15.06 3.50
C GLY A 89 -8.83 -13.99 2.78
N GLU A 90 -10.10 -13.88 3.15
CA GLU A 90 -11.01 -12.88 2.61
C GLU A 90 -10.78 -11.53 3.32
N VAL A 91 -10.44 -10.49 2.55
CA VAL A 91 -9.98 -9.21 3.12
C VAL A 91 -11.05 -8.53 3.98
N LEU A 92 -12.33 -8.59 3.58
CA LEU A 92 -13.42 -7.97 4.31
C LEU A 92 -13.57 -8.56 5.72
N GLY A 93 -13.48 -9.89 5.87
CA GLY A 93 -13.49 -10.56 7.17
C GLY A 93 -12.30 -10.20 8.08
N LEU A 94 -11.20 -9.67 7.53
CA LEU A 94 -10.01 -9.26 8.28
C LEU A 94 -10.10 -7.80 8.78
N LEU A 95 -10.96 -6.97 8.19
CA LEU A 95 -11.04 -5.55 8.52
C LEU A 95 -11.43 -5.27 9.98
N PRO A 96 -12.36 -6.01 10.62
CA PRO A 96 -12.64 -5.81 12.05
C PRO A 96 -11.41 -5.99 12.94
N GLN A 97 -10.60 -7.03 12.70
CA GLN A 97 -9.37 -7.26 13.46
C GLN A 97 -8.30 -6.21 13.17
N PHE A 98 -8.19 -5.75 11.91
CA PHE A 98 -7.30 -4.64 11.58
C PHE A 98 -7.65 -3.36 12.36
N ARG A 99 -8.95 -3.06 12.52
CA ARG A 99 -9.40 -1.90 13.31
C ARG A 99 -9.00 -2.00 14.78
N VAL A 100 -9.13 -3.20 15.37
CA VAL A 100 -8.64 -3.47 16.73
C VAL A 100 -7.14 -3.23 16.83
N MET A 101 -6.35 -3.81 15.92
CA MET A 101 -4.89 -3.62 15.90
C MET A 101 -4.50 -2.15 15.73
N ALA A 102 -5.22 -1.39 14.91
CA ALA A 102 -4.97 0.04 14.71
C ALA A 102 -5.21 0.83 15.99
N ALA A 103 -6.32 0.54 16.68
CA ALA A 103 -6.64 1.15 17.98
C ALA A 103 -5.59 0.82 19.05
N GLU A 104 -5.16 -0.45 19.15
CA GLU A 104 -4.09 -0.89 20.06
C GLU A 104 -2.74 -0.19 19.76
N ALA A 105 -2.46 0.07 18.48
CA ALA A 105 -1.28 0.80 18.04
C ALA A 105 -1.41 2.34 18.19
N GLY A 106 -2.57 2.86 18.63
CA GLY A 106 -2.84 4.30 18.69
C GLY A 106 -2.82 4.99 17.32
N ARG A 107 -3.05 4.23 16.25
CA ARG A 107 -3.04 4.74 14.87
C ARG A 107 -4.49 4.93 14.39
N PRO A 108 -4.92 6.15 14.05
CA PRO A 108 -6.24 6.33 13.47
C PRO A 108 -6.27 5.71 12.05
N LEU A 109 -7.45 5.25 11.62
CA LEU A 109 -7.59 4.48 10.37
C LEU A 109 -7.29 5.31 9.11
N ASP A 110 -7.53 6.61 9.16
CA ASP A 110 -7.21 7.55 8.10
C ASP A 110 -5.69 7.77 7.93
N ALA A 111 -4.89 7.54 8.97
CA ALA A 111 -3.43 7.54 8.90
C ALA A 111 -2.85 6.25 8.29
N VAL A 112 -3.67 5.20 8.12
CA VAL A 112 -3.28 3.93 7.49
C VAL A 112 -4.41 3.46 6.56
N PRO A 113 -4.71 4.22 5.49
CA PRO A 113 -5.76 3.85 4.56
C PRO A 113 -5.48 2.50 3.91
N ILE A 114 -6.55 1.74 3.68
CA ILE A 114 -6.47 0.40 3.10
C ILE A 114 -6.64 0.50 1.59
N THR A 115 -5.73 -0.12 0.85
CA THR A 115 -5.79 -0.26 -0.61
C THR A 115 -5.85 -1.75 -0.95
N VAL A 116 -6.96 -2.25 -1.48
CA VAL A 116 -7.08 -3.68 -1.78
C VAL A 116 -6.60 -3.96 -3.21
N PHE A 117 -5.61 -4.83 -3.34
CA PHE A 117 -5.02 -5.18 -4.64
C PHE A 117 -5.68 -6.41 -5.27
N GLY A 118 -5.86 -6.37 -6.60
CA GLY A 118 -6.33 -7.48 -7.41
C GLY A 118 -7.82 -7.77 -7.23
N VAL A 119 -8.65 -6.74 -7.10
CA VAL A 119 -10.11 -6.90 -6.89
C VAL A 119 -10.79 -7.44 -8.15
N ALA A 120 -11.92 -8.14 -7.99
CA ALA A 120 -12.75 -8.58 -9.12
C ALA A 120 -13.59 -7.41 -9.67
N GLU A 121 -13.93 -7.46 -10.96
CA GLU A 121 -14.87 -6.52 -11.61
C GLU A 121 -16.32 -6.86 -11.20
N ASP A 122 -16.60 -6.83 -9.89
CA ASP A 122 -17.88 -7.19 -9.27
C ASP A 122 -18.45 -5.98 -8.53
N PRO A 123 -19.56 -5.37 -8.99
CA PRO A 123 -20.17 -4.21 -8.36
C PRO A 123 -20.49 -4.41 -6.88
N ASP A 124 -21.06 -5.56 -6.50
CA ASP A 124 -21.52 -5.81 -5.14
C ASP A 124 -20.32 -5.93 -4.18
N LEU A 125 -19.24 -6.56 -4.66
CA LEU A 125 -17.98 -6.64 -3.90
C LEU A 125 -17.33 -5.26 -3.74
N ILE A 126 -17.36 -4.43 -4.79
CA ILE A 126 -16.81 -3.08 -4.75
C ILE A 126 -17.59 -2.20 -3.76
N GLU A 127 -18.92 -2.25 -3.79
CA GLU A 127 -19.80 -1.53 -2.85
C GLU A 127 -19.52 -1.97 -1.40
N ARG A 128 -19.38 -3.27 -1.14
CA ARG A 128 -18.99 -3.80 0.19
C ARG A 128 -17.65 -3.28 0.67
N TYR A 129 -16.65 -3.15 -0.21
CA TYR A 129 -15.36 -2.58 0.17
C TYR A 129 -15.47 -1.09 0.51
N GLN A 130 -16.27 -0.35 -0.25
CA GLN A 130 -16.55 1.05 0.04
C GLN A 130 -17.25 1.22 1.40
N ASP A 131 -18.30 0.43 1.67
CA ASP A 131 -19.04 0.44 2.95
C ASP A 131 -18.13 0.07 4.13
N ALA A 132 -17.14 -0.78 3.89
CA ALA A 132 -16.16 -1.16 4.89
C ALA A 132 -15.05 -0.10 5.12
N GLY A 133 -15.06 1.01 4.38
CA GLY A 133 -14.11 2.11 4.51
C GLY A 133 -12.76 1.86 3.82
N VAL A 134 -12.71 0.98 2.81
CA VAL A 134 -11.51 0.81 1.99
C VAL A 134 -11.32 2.04 1.11
N ALA A 135 -10.12 2.63 1.16
CA ALA A 135 -9.82 3.90 0.50
C ALA A 135 -9.54 3.76 -1.01
N ARG A 136 -9.08 2.59 -1.45
CA ARG A 136 -8.71 2.35 -2.85
C ARG A 136 -8.82 0.87 -3.23
N LEU A 137 -9.29 0.60 -4.45
CA LEU A 137 -9.26 -0.73 -5.06
C LEU A 137 -8.36 -0.69 -6.29
N ILE A 138 -7.57 -1.76 -6.49
CA ILE A 138 -6.71 -1.90 -7.67
C ILE A 138 -7.17 -3.14 -8.44
N PHE A 139 -7.49 -2.94 -9.72
CA PHE A 139 -7.84 -4.00 -10.66
C PHE A 139 -6.58 -4.54 -11.35
N ASN A 140 -6.55 -5.85 -11.62
CA ASN A 140 -5.48 -6.45 -12.40
C ASN A 140 -5.80 -6.34 -13.90
N LEU A 141 -4.81 -5.95 -14.68
CA LEU A 141 -4.86 -6.03 -16.14
C LEU A 141 -3.97 -7.18 -16.60
N PRO A 142 -4.38 -7.94 -17.63
CA PRO A 142 -3.51 -8.94 -18.23
C PRO A 142 -2.33 -8.26 -18.93
N ALA A 143 -1.20 -8.96 -19.01
CA ALA A 143 -0.08 -8.56 -19.87
C ALA A 143 -0.43 -8.88 -21.34
N ALA A 144 -1.31 -8.07 -21.92
CA ALA A 144 -1.88 -8.25 -23.26
C ALA A 144 -1.78 -6.96 -24.09
N LYS A 145 -2.16 -7.04 -25.37
CA LYS A 145 -2.16 -5.89 -26.28
C LYS A 145 -3.30 -4.91 -25.96
N ALA A 146 -3.21 -3.71 -26.53
CA ALA A 146 -4.14 -2.62 -26.24
C ALA A 146 -5.60 -2.95 -26.59
N ASP A 147 -5.84 -3.67 -27.68
CA ASP A 147 -7.17 -4.15 -28.10
C ASP A 147 -7.82 -5.09 -27.08
N GLU A 148 -7.03 -5.79 -26.26
CA GLU A 148 -7.51 -6.61 -25.16
C GLU A 148 -7.63 -5.82 -23.84
N VAL A 149 -6.70 -4.90 -23.56
CA VAL A 149 -6.63 -4.16 -22.28
C VAL A 149 -7.60 -2.97 -22.23
N LEU A 150 -7.77 -2.22 -23.32
CA LEU A 150 -8.62 -1.02 -23.34
C LEU A 150 -10.09 -1.33 -23.01
N PRO A 151 -10.73 -2.40 -23.54
CA PRO A 151 -12.09 -2.76 -23.14
C PRO A 151 -12.22 -3.12 -21.65
N ILE A 152 -11.14 -3.63 -21.02
CA ILE A 152 -11.12 -3.90 -19.57
C ILE A 152 -11.12 -2.58 -18.80
N LEU A 153 -10.31 -1.62 -19.24
CA LEU A 153 -10.27 -0.28 -18.65
C LEU A 153 -11.62 0.43 -18.76
N ASP A 154 -12.34 0.29 -19.89
CA ASP A 154 -13.67 0.86 -20.07
C ASP A 154 -14.69 0.30 -19.06
N ARG A 155 -14.66 -1.01 -18.82
CA ARG A 155 -15.50 -1.66 -17.79
C ARG A 155 -15.14 -1.19 -16.40
N CYS A 156 -13.85 -1.14 -16.05
CA CYS A 156 -13.38 -0.59 -14.78
C CYS A 156 -13.84 0.86 -14.58
N ALA A 157 -13.76 1.70 -15.63
CA ALA A 157 -14.23 3.08 -15.58
C ALA A 157 -15.75 3.18 -15.41
N ALA A 158 -16.52 2.30 -16.05
CA ALA A 158 -17.96 2.22 -15.87
C ALA A 158 -18.35 1.81 -14.44
N LEU A 159 -17.66 0.81 -13.87
CA LEU A 159 -17.84 0.39 -12.48
C LEU A 159 -17.52 1.52 -11.50
N MET A 160 -16.38 2.20 -11.69
CA MET A 160 -16.00 3.36 -10.88
C MET A 160 -17.09 4.44 -10.90
N ARG A 161 -17.64 4.78 -12.07
CA ARG A 161 -18.72 5.77 -12.18
C ARG A 161 -20.00 5.32 -11.49
N ARG A 162 -20.39 4.06 -11.66
CA ARG A 162 -21.59 3.50 -10.99
C ARG A 162 -21.50 3.64 -9.48
N VAL A 163 -20.35 3.30 -8.92
CA VAL A 163 -20.13 3.23 -7.47
C VAL A 163 -19.90 4.62 -6.85
N THR A 164 -19.17 5.49 -7.54
CA THR A 164 -18.82 6.83 -7.02
C THR A 164 -19.81 7.93 -7.43
N GLY A 165 -20.72 7.66 -8.37
CA GLY A 165 -21.58 8.68 -8.99
C GLY A 165 -20.83 9.65 -9.90
N ALA A 166 -19.57 9.39 -10.25
CA ALA A 166 -18.76 10.28 -11.08
C ALA A 166 -19.36 10.45 -12.50
N PRO A 167 -19.36 11.66 -13.06
CA PRO A 167 -19.91 11.92 -14.38
C PRO A 167 -19.10 11.22 -15.49
N ALA A 168 -19.75 10.96 -16.62
CA ALA A 168 -19.07 10.46 -17.81
C ALA A 168 -18.01 11.46 -18.30
N PRO A 169 -16.88 10.99 -18.88
CA PRO A 169 -15.92 11.88 -19.51
C PRO A 169 -16.61 12.68 -20.62
N ARG A 170 -16.25 13.97 -20.74
CA ARG A 170 -16.72 14.80 -21.86
C ARG A 170 -16.15 14.22 -23.16
N PRO A 171 -16.95 14.13 -24.24
CA PRO A 171 -16.41 13.77 -25.55
C PRO A 171 -15.36 14.80 -25.96
N GLU A 172 -14.27 14.32 -26.56
CA GLU A 172 -13.24 15.16 -27.19
C GLU A 172 -13.78 15.93 -28.40
#